data_AF-A0A1J7C756-F1
#
_entry.id   AF-A0A1J7C756-F1
#
_cell.length_a   1.000
_cell.length_b   1.000
_cell.length_c   1.000
_cell.angle_alpha   90.00
_cell.angle_beta   90.00
_cell.angle_gamma   90.00
#
_symmetry.space_group_name_H-M   'P 1'
#
loop_
_entity.id
_entity.type
_entity.pdbx_description
1 polymer ?
#
loop_
_entity_poly.entity_id
_entity_poly.type
_entity_poly.pdbx_seq_one_letter_code
_entity_poly.pdbx_strand_id
1 'polypeptide(L)' 'MKNIIPNSGKQVMLRDKRTGAPWLASFNYINQHYSFQPVGNLRVIRREFESLEVPAEFEPAGTHYTEFL' A
#
# COMPACT_ATOMS: atom_id res chain seq x y z
N MET A 1 0.02 -4.78 17.39
CA MET A 1 -0.55 -4.77 16.03
C MET A 1 0.61 -4.85 15.05
N LYS A 2 0.58 -5.76 14.07
CA LYS A 2 1.65 -5.89 13.08
C LYS A 2 1.58 -4.68 12.15
N ASN A 3 2.62 -3.85 12.11
CA ASN A 3 2.66 -2.70 11.20
C ASN A 3 2.67 -3.24 9.76
N ILE A 4 1.58 -3.02 9.02
CA ILE A 4 1.39 -3.60 7.69
C ILE A 4 2.37 -2.99 6.68
N ILE A 5 2.67 -1.69 6.84
CA ILE A 5 3.65 -0.96 6.04
C ILE A 5 4.88 -0.73 6.93
N PRO A 6 6.06 -1.30 6.60
CA PRO A 6 7.26 -1.09 7.39
C PRO A 6 7.77 0.35 7.26
N ASN A 7 8.35 0.87 8.34
CA ASN A 7 8.93 2.23 8.35
C ASN A 7 10.25 2.35 7.55
N SER A 8 10.70 1.27 6.90
CA SER A 8 11.93 1.22 6.12
C SER A 8 11.81 1.83 4.72
N GLY A 9 10.65 2.37 4.35
CA GLY A 9 10.35 2.79 2.97
C GLY A 9 10.07 1.64 2.01
N LYS A 10 10.16 0.38 2.45
CA LYS A 10 9.81 -0.77 1.63
C LYS A 10 8.33 -0.71 1.24
N GLN A 11 8.08 -0.82 -0.05
CA GLN A 11 6.71 -0.89 -0.58
C GLN A 11 6.07 -2.24 -0.26
N VAL A 12 4.79 -2.21 0.09
CA VAL A 12 3.94 -3.38 0.31
C VAL A 12 2.69 -3.27 -0.55
N MET A 13 2.14 -4.43 -0.94
CA MET A 13 0.90 -4.48 -1.69
C MET A 13 -0.29 -4.45 -0.74
N LEU A 14 -1.16 -3.46 -0.93
CA LEU A 14 -2.45 -3.35 -0.28
C LEU A 14 -3.57 -3.50 -1.31
N ARG A 15 -4.78 -3.71 -0.83
CA ARG A 15 -6.00 -3.62 -1.63
C ARG A 15 -7.05 -2.77 -0.94
N ASP A 16 -7.80 -2.02 -1.72
CA ASP A 16 -9.03 -1.34 -1.31
C ASP A 16 -10.10 -2.42 -1.02
N LYS A 17 -10.56 -2.53 0.22
CA LYS A 17 -11.56 -3.51 0.67
C LYS A 17 -12.87 -3.42 -0.10
N ARG A 18 -13.25 -2.21 -0.51
CA ARG A 18 -14.54 -1.97 -1.17
C ARG A 18 -14.48 -2.35 -2.64
N THR A 19 -13.36 -2.08 -3.32
CA THR A 19 -13.27 -2.27 -4.77
C THR A 19 -12.33 -3.39 -5.21
N GLY A 20 -11.59 -4.01 -4.29
CA GLY A 20 -10.54 -4.99 -4.59
C GLY A 20 -9.34 -4.42 -5.35
N ALA A 21 -9.25 -3.09 -5.46
CA ALA A 21 -8.24 -2.42 -6.27
C ALA A 21 -6.85 -2.56 -5.63
N PRO A 22 -5.81 -3.03 -6.34
CA PRO A 22 -4.46 -3.11 -5.79
C PRO A 22 -3.74 -1.76 -5.75
N TRP A 23 -2.96 -1.56 -4.68
CA TRP A 23 -2.15 -0.37 -4.43
C TRP A 23 -0.79 -0.75 -3.86
N LEU A 24 0.26 -0.06 -4.29
CA LEU A 24 1.55 -0.07 -3.59
C LEU A 24 1.52 1.01 -2.51
N ALA A 25 1.93 0.65 -1.30
CA ALA A 25 2.01 1.58 -0.19
C ALA A 25 3.40 1.53 0.46
N SER A 26 3.92 2.69 0.84
CA SER A 26 5.20 2.82 1.56
C SER A 26 5.14 3.94 2.58
N PHE A 27 5.95 3.85 3.63
CA PHE A 27 6.13 4.93 4.59
C PHE A 27 7.37 5.76 4.23
N ASN A 28 7.20 7.07 4.05
CA ASN A 28 8.29 8.00 3.86
C ASN A 28 8.67 8.62 5.21
N TYR A 29 9.85 8.26 5.71
CA TYR A 29 10.33 8.71 7.02
C TYR A 29 10.77 10.18 7.05
N ILE A 30 11.01 10.80 5.89
CA ILE A 30 11.45 12.20 5.79
C ILE A 30 10.27 13.13 6.08
N ASN A 31 9.12 12.86 5.45
CA ASN A 31 7.91 13.66 5.61
C ASN A 31 6.93 13.05 6.63
N GLN A 32 7.17 11.84 7.15
CA GLN A 32 6.27 11.09 8.04
C GLN A 32 4.89 10.80 7.43
N HIS A 33 4.82 10.57 6.12
CA HIS A 33 3.58 10.22 5.43
C HIS A 33 3.63 8.83 4.82
N TYR A 34 2.46 8.24 4.67
CA TYR A 34 2.24 7.06 3.84
C TYR A 34 1.92 7.50 2.42
N SER A 35 2.60 6.96 1.43
CA SER A 35 2.33 7.20 0.02
C SER A 35 1.62 5.99 -0.58
N PHE A 36 0.60 6.23 -1.42
CA PHE A 36 -0.23 5.21 -2.03
C PHE A 36 -0.25 5.40 -3.55
N GLN A 37 0.16 4.35 -4.27
CA GLN A 37 0.23 4.35 -5.73
C GLN A 37 -0.69 3.27 -6.31
N PRO A 38 -1.58 3.62 -7.26
CA PRO A 38 -2.41 2.62 -7.92
C PRO A 38 -1.55 1.69 -8.79
N VAL A 39 -1.96 0.43 -8.91
CA VAL A 39 -1.22 -0.59 -9.67
C VAL A 39 -1.97 -0.99 -10.95
N GLY A 40 -1.22 -1.27 -12.01
CA GLY A 40 -1.79 -1.71 -13.30
C GLY A 40 -2.70 -0.67 -13.93
N ASN A 41 -3.82 -1.13 -14.49
CA ASN A 41 -4.79 -0.29 -15.21
C ASN A 41 -5.43 0.78 -14.32
N LEU A 42 -5.38 0.63 -12.99
CA LEU A 42 -5.89 1.64 -12.06
C LEU A 42 -5.14 2.97 -12.16
N ARG A 43 -3.89 2.98 -12.65
CA ARG A 43 -3.11 4.22 -12.85
C ARG A 43 -3.79 5.19 -13.82
N VAL A 44 -4.65 4.70 -14.70
CA VAL A 44 -5.36 5.52 -15.70
C VAL A 44 -6.60 6.19 -15.09
N ILE A 45 -7.14 5.63 -14.00
CA ILE A 45 -8.43 6.06 -13.42
C ILE A 45 -8.34 6.55 -11.98
N ARG A 46 -7.21 6.32 -11.30
CA ARG A 46 -6.98 6.73 -9.91
C ARG A 46 -5.70 7.54 -9.80
N ARG A 47 -5.70 8.51 -8.89
CA ARG A 47 -4.56 9.34 -8.56
C ARG A 47 -3.82 8.77 -7.36
N GLU A 48 -2.50 8.85 -7.40
CA GLU A 48 -1.67 8.66 -6.20
C GLU A 48 -2.00 9.70 -5.13
N PHE A 49 -1.81 9.33 -3.87
CA PHE A 49 -2.05 10.24 -2.75
C PHE A 49 -1.16 9.91 -1.56
N GLU A 50 -1.11 10.83 -0.61
CA GLU A 50 -0.41 10.69 0.66
C GLU A 50 -1.39 10.84 1.83
N SER A 51 -1.06 10.22 2.96
CA SER A 51 -1.85 10.30 4.20
C SER A 51 -0.94 10.17 5.42
N LEU A 52 -1.35 10.77 6.54
CA LEU A 52 -0.68 10.63 7.83
C LEU A 52 -0.92 9.25 8.47
N GLU A 53 -1.99 8.56 8.06
CA GLU A 53 -2.37 7.25 8.56
C GLU A 53 -2.73 6.33 7.38
N VAL A 54 -2.66 5.02 7.59
CA VAL A 54 -3.17 4.05 6.61
C VAL A 54 -4.70 4.11 6.60
N PRO A 55 -5.35 4.49 5.49
CA PRO A 55 -6.80 4.61 5.46
C PRO A 55 -7.47 3.26 5.76
N ALA A 56 -8.56 3.30 6.52
CA ALA A 56 -9.21 2.11 7.05
C ALA A 56 -9.79 1.19 5.96
N GLU A 57 -9.99 1.69 4.74
CA GLU A 57 -10.40 0.93 3.56
C GLU A 57 -9.29 0.04 2.99
N PHE A 58 -8.03 0.22 3.37
CA PHE A 58 -6.95 -0.64 2.92
C PHE A 58 -6.78 -1.85 3.82
N GLU A 59 -6.49 -2.98 3.19
CA GLU A 59 -6.01 -4.18 3.85
C GLU A 59 -4.84 -4.78 3.07
N PRO A 60 -4.02 -5.66 3.69
CA PRO A 60 -3.01 -6.40 2.96
C PRO A 60 -3.65 -7.13 1.78
N ALA A 61 -3.16 -6.90 0.57
CA ALA A 61 -3.43 -7.82 -0.52
C ALA A 61 -2.72 -9.13 -0.14
N GLY A 62 -3.49 -10.21 0.08
CA GLY A 62 -3.04 -11.47 0.70
C GLY A 62 -1.60 -11.91 0.37
N THR A 63 -0.92 -12.44 1.39
CA THR A 63 0.52 -12.79 1.40
C THR A 63 0.86 -14.08 0.65
N HIS A 64 1.91 -14.10 -0.19
CA HIS A 64 3.07 -15.02 -0.18
C HIS A 64 4.08 -14.65 -1.31
N TYR A 65 5.16 -13.93 -0.98
CA TYR A 65 6.43 -13.96 -1.73
C TYR A 65 7.56 -14.35 -0.76
N THR A 66 7.44 -15.56 -0.23
CA THR A 66 8.48 -16.43 0.34
C THR A 66 7.78 -17.78 0.26
N GLU A 67 7.98 -18.61 -0.75
CA GLU A 67 9.18 -19.39 -1.04
C GLU A 67 9.14 -19.82 -2.52
N PHE A 68 10.12 -19.39 -3.32
CA PHE A 68 10.59 -20.20 -4.43
C PHE A 68 12.07 -20.45 -4.14
N LEU A 69 12.36 -21.74 -3.93
CA LEU A 69 13.65 -22.45 -3.82
C LEU A 69 14.93 -21.62 -3.95
#